data_AF-A0A938KKL5-F1
#
_entry.id   AF-A0A938KKL5-F1
#
_cell.length_a   1.000
_cell.length_b   1.000
_cell.length_c   1.000
_cell.angle_alpha   90.00
_cell.angle_beta   90.00
_cell.angle_gamma   90.00
#
_symmetry.space_group_name_H-M   'P 1'
#
loop_
_entity.id
_entity.type
_entity.pdbx_description
1 polymer ?
#
loop_
_entity_poly.entity_id
_entity_poly.type
_entity_poly.pdbx_seq_one_letter_code
_entity_poly.pdbx_strand_id
1 'polypeptide(L)'
;MSSNLCISLHQSRGKVTLAFDASGQAFTSLRADERMHVELLGAGGFDLAQTDAWPLPPKTDYPMVTAPEPAPQWHLTATARRRASATRIVAVMRVAAAGEYPDCALERRGDGTVRLTGQTGGGKFDVDLDLDAARTGQRPLLQLEFRPPSGPPERLRLD
;
A
#
# COMPACT_ATOMS: atom_id res chain seq x y z
N MET A 1 -9.34 -9.66 -18.45
CA MET A 1 -9.38 -9.72 -16.98
C MET A 1 -8.89 -8.37 -16.48
N SER A 2 -9.60 -7.74 -15.55
CA SER A 2 -9.14 -6.53 -14.88
C SER A 2 -8.35 -6.94 -13.64
N SER A 3 -7.19 -6.32 -13.42
CA SER A 3 -6.37 -6.59 -12.24
C SER A 3 -6.91 -5.80 -11.05
N ASN A 4 -7.32 -6.50 -9.99
CA ASN A 4 -7.82 -5.91 -8.76
C ASN A 4 -6.85 -6.21 -7.61
N LEU A 5 -6.53 -5.20 -6.81
CA LEU A 5 -5.86 -5.37 -5.52
C LEU A 5 -6.93 -5.22 -4.43
N CYS A 6 -7.08 -6.25 -3.58
CA CYS A 6 -7.92 -6.21 -2.40
C CYS A 6 -7.04 -6.16 -1.16
N ILE A 7 -7.24 -5.14 -0.32
CA ILE A 7 -6.57 -4.99 0.98
C ILE A 7 -7.66 -5.08 2.05
N SER A 8 -7.58 -6.09 2.91
CA SER A 8 -8.48 -6.25 4.06
C SER A 8 -7.79 -5.74 5.32
N LEU A 9 -8.44 -4.85 6.06
CA LEU A 9 -7.94 -4.34 7.34
C LEU A 9 -8.79 -4.92 8.48
N HIS A 10 -8.17 -5.74 9.32
CA HIS A 10 -8.84 -6.33 10.46
C HIS A 10 -9.04 -5.33 11.59
N GLN A 11 -10.30 -5.13 11.98
CA GLN A 11 -10.62 -4.48 13.25
C GLN A 11 -10.39 -5.48 14.39
N SER A 12 -9.28 -5.35 15.11
CA SER A 12 -9.13 -5.99 16.43
C SER A 12 -9.12 -4.89 17.50
N ARG A 13 -9.94 -5.07 18.54
CA ARG A 13 -10.12 -4.24 19.74
C ARG A 13 -9.61 -2.79 19.61
N GLY A 14 -10.54 -1.88 19.31
CA GLY A 14 -10.34 -0.43 19.17
C GLY A 14 -11.18 0.13 18.03
N LYS A 15 -11.62 1.40 18.12
CA LYS A 15 -12.33 2.07 17.02
C LYS A 15 -11.32 2.42 15.92
N VAL A 16 -11.23 1.60 14.89
CA VAL A 16 -10.44 1.91 13.70
C VAL A 16 -11.19 2.93 12.86
N THR A 17 -10.52 4.03 12.52
CA THR A 17 -11.05 5.02 11.56
C THR A 17 -10.26 4.92 10.27
N LEU A 18 -10.97 4.75 9.15
CA LEU A 18 -10.38 4.75 7.82
C LEU A 18 -10.74 6.08 7.14
N ALA A 19 -9.74 6.87 6.81
CA ALA A 19 -9.89 8.09 6.01
C ALA A 19 -9.44 7.81 4.58
N PHE A 20 -10.26 8.19 3.61
CA PHE A 20 -10.10 7.78 2.22
C PHE A 20 -9.85 9.00 1.31
N ASP A 21 -8.77 8.97 0.53
CA ASP A 21 -8.44 9.99 -0.47
C ASP A 21 -8.36 9.35 -1.86
N ALA A 22 -9.50 9.33 -2.55
CA ALA A 22 -9.61 8.83 -3.91
C ALA A 22 -8.70 9.59 -4.89
N SER A 23 -8.49 10.89 -4.65
CA SER A 23 -7.79 11.78 -5.57
C SER A 23 -6.27 11.61 -5.47
N GLY A 24 -5.75 11.50 -4.25
CA GLY A 24 -4.36 11.16 -3.96
C GLY A 24 -4.02 9.68 -4.20
N GLN A 25 -5.04 8.83 -4.39
CA GLN A 25 -4.91 7.37 -4.43
C GLN A 25 -4.34 6.82 -3.13
N ALA A 26 -4.87 7.29 -2.01
CA ALA A 26 -4.36 7.00 -0.69
C ALA A 26 -5.46 6.68 0.31
N PHE A 27 -5.10 5.99 1.38
CA PHE A 27 -5.96 5.82 2.54
C PHE A 27 -5.14 5.88 3.82
N THR A 28 -5.78 6.28 4.91
CA THR A 28 -5.16 6.32 6.24
C THR A 28 -6.00 5.51 7.21
N SER A 29 -5.37 4.50 7.81
CA SER A 29 -5.92 3.74 8.93
C SER A 29 -5.41 4.31 10.24
N LEU A 30 -6.32 4.68 11.13
CA LEU A 30 -6.03 5.17 12.47
C LEU A 30 -6.54 4.18 13.51
N ARG A 31 -5.70 3.80 14.47
CA ARG A 31 -6.07 2.97 15.61
C ARG A 31 -5.40 3.53 16.86
N ALA A 32 -6.19 4.08 17.78
CA ALA A 32 -5.66 4.77 18.96
C ALA A 32 -4.59 5.82 18.57
N ASP A 33 -3.34 5.63 19.00
CA ASP A 33 -2.17 6.45 18.70
C ASP A 33 -1.32 5.93 17.52
N GLU A 34 -1.77 4.86 16.86
CA GLU A 34 -1.15 4.27 15.67
C GLU A 34 -1.79 4.80 14.39
N ARG A 35 -0.96 5.09 13.39
CA ARG A 35 -1.38 5.56 12.07
C ARG A 35 -0.65 4.80 10.97
N MET A 36 -1.39 4.24 10.03
CA MET A 36 -0.84 3.74 8.77
C MET A 36 -1.42 4.56 7.62
N HIS A 37 -0.56 5.28 6.91
CA HIS A 37 -0.90 5.94 5.66
C HIS A 37 -0.39 5.10 4.49
N VAL A 38 -1.25 4.82 3.52
CA VAL A 38 -0.92 4.00 2.37
C VAL A 38 -1.20 4.80 1.10
N GLU A 39 -0.19 4.92 0.25
CA GLU A 39 -0.32 5.45 -1.10
C GLU A 39 -0.22 4.30 -2.11
N LEU A 40 -1.22 4.19 -2.98
CA LEU A 40 -1.26 3.20 -4.06
C LEU A 40 -0.81 3.85 -5.37
N LEU A 41 0.11 3.18 -6.04
CA LEU A 41 0.81 3.69 -7.22
C LEU A 41 0.74 2.66 -8.33
N GLY A 42 0.41 3.11 -9.53
CA GLY A 42 0.35 2.28 -10.72
C GLY A 42 0.22 3.14 -11.97
N ALA A 43 0.64 2.61 -13.11
CA ALA A 43 0.49 3.30 -14.39
C ALA A 43 -0.99 3.61 -14.67
N GLY A 44 -1.34 4.90 -14.76
CA GLY A 44 -2.72 5.36 -15.02
C GLY A 44 -3.65 5.40 -13.79
N GLY A 45 -3.18 4.94 -12.62
CA GLY A 45 -3.89 5.01 -11.35
C GLY A 45 -5.08 4.05 -11.18
N PHE A 46 -5.75 4.17 -10.03
CA PHE A 46 -6.82 3.28 -9.58
C PHE A 46 -8.14 4.01 -9.32
N ASP A 47 -9.23 3.28 -9.56
CA ASP A 47 -10.52 3.54 -8.94
C ASP A 47 -10.58 2.75 -7.63
N LEU A 48 -10.90 3.46 -6.57
CA LEU A 48 -10.81 2.95 -5.22
C LEU A 48 -12.21 2.91 -4.59
N ALA A 49 -12.52 1.81 -3.92
CA ALA A 49 -13.78 1.60 -3.24
C ALA A 49 -13.55 0.98 -1.86
N GLN A 50 -14.47 1.23 -0.93
CA GLN A 50 -14.47 0.63 0.39
C GLN A 50 -15.84 0.05 0.75
N THR A 51 -15.84 -1.02 1.52
CA THR A 51 -17.05 -1.62 2.09
C THR A 51 -16.72 -2.29 3.43
N ASP A 52 -17.69 -2.36 4.34
CA ASP A 52 -17.62 -3.17 5.56
C ASP A 52 -18.46 -4.46 5.47
N ALA A 53 -19.11 -4.68 4.32
CA ALA A 53 -19.89 -5.86 4.06
C ALA A 53 -18.97 -7.04 3.74
N TRP A 54 -19.24 -8.17 4.38
CA TRP A 54 -18.62 -9.43 4.00
C TRP A 54 -19.04 -9.81 2.58
N PRO A 55 -18.11 -10.28 1.71
CA PRO A 55 -18.47 -10.78 0.39
C PRO A 55 -19.38 -12.02 0.47
N LEU A 56 -19.28 -12.76 1.56
CA LEU A 56 -20.16 -13.85 1.94
C LEU A 56 -20.39 -13.80 3.47
N PRO A 57 -21.63 -13.90 3.98
CA PRO A 57 -21.88 -13.88 5.42
C PRO A 57 -21.03 -14.95 6.15
N PRO A 58 -20.38 -14.64 7.29
CA PRO A 58 -19.42 -15.52 7.96
C PRO A 58 -19.95 -16.90 8.36
N LYS A 59 -21.28 -17.06 8.46
CA LYS A 59 -21.95 -18.31 8.85
C LYS A 59 -22.55 -19.09 7.69
N THR A 60 -22.37 -18.61 6.46
CA THR A 60 -22.78 -19.37 5.27
C THR A 60 -22.10 -20.74 5.32
N ASP A 61 -22.87 -21.81 5.14
CA ASP A 61 -22.41 -23.21 5.16
C ASP A 61 -21.94 -23.76 6.52
N TYR A 62 -22.08 -22.98 7.61
CA TYR A 62 -21.71 -23.40 8.97
C TYR A 62 -22.88 -23.27 9.97
N PRO A 63 -23.99 -24.02 9.78
CA PRO A 63 -25.22 -23.86 10.57
C PRO A 63 -25.05 -24.24 12.05
N MET A 64 -24.02 -25.01 12.39
CA MET A 64 -23.75 -25.46 13.76
C MET A 64 -22.92 -24.45 14.57
N VAL A 65 -22.46 -23.34 13.97
CA VAL A 65 -21.61 -22.35 14.64
C VAL A 65 -22.43 -21.44 15.55
N THR A 66 -22.26 -21.65 16.86
CA THR A 66 -22.90 -20.88 17.93
C THR A 66 -22.13 -19.62 18.33
N ALA A 67 -20.86 -19.51 17.91
CA ALA A 67 -20.06 -18.32 18.16
C ALA A 67 -20.75 -17.06 17.59
N PRO A 68 -20.61 -15.88 18.23
CA PRO A 68 -21.09 -14.63 17.67
C PRO A 68 -20.43 -14.37 16.31
N GLU A 69 -21.14 -13.69 15.42
CA GLU A 69 -20.53 -13.24 14.16
C GLU A 69 -19.38 -12.27 14.46
N PRO A 70 -18.29 -12.34 13.69
CA PRO A 70 -17.21 -11.36 13.80
C PRO A 70 -17.76 -9.97 13.50
N ALA A 71 -17.20 -8.96 14.18
CA ALA A 71 -17.50 -7.58 13.85
C ALA A 71 -17.20 -7.29 12.36
N PRO A 72 -17.98 -6.41 11.71
CA PRO A 72 -17.70 -5.97 10.34
C PRO A 72 -16.26 -5.49 10.17
N GLN A 73 -15.68 -5.73 9.00
CA GLN A 73 -14.29 -5.40 8.70
C GLN A 73 -14.23 -4.51 7.47
N TRP A 74 -13.32 -3.55 7.46
CA TRP A 74 -13.15 -2.70 6.28
C TRP A 74 -12.36 -3.42 5.20
N HIS A 75 -12.94 -3.46 4.01
CA HIS A 75 -12.36 -3.98 2.79
C HIS A 75 -12.12 -2.84 1.82
N LEU A 76 -10.88 -2.70 1.34
CA LEU A 76 -10.50 -1.75 0.31
C LEU A 76 -10.27 -2.50 -1.01
N THR A 77 -10.90 -2.01 -2.07
CA THR A 77 -10.65 -2.49 -3.43
C THR A 77 -10.01 -1.38 -4.24
N ALA A 78 -8.90 -1.70 -4.90
CA ALA A 78 -8.27 -0.87 -5.92
C ALA A 78 -8.35 -1.54 -7.28
N THR A 79 -9.05 -0.89 -8.21
CA THR A 79 -9.26 -1.36 -9.59
C THR A 79 -8.44 -0.50 -10.52
N ALA A 80 -7.57 -1.10 -11.35
CA ALA A 80 -6.80 -0.32 -12.32
C ALA A 80 -7.74 0.37 -13.33
N ARG A 81 -7.58 1.69 -13.53
CA ARG A 81 -8.43 2.48 -14.45
C ARG A 81 -8.26 2.08 -15.91
N ARG A 82 -7.07 1.61 -16.25
CA ARG A 82 -6.72 1.17 -17.60
C ARG A 82 -6.48 -0.32 -17.59
N ARG A 83 -7.12 -1.00 -18.54
CA ARG A 83 -6.85 -2.41 -18.80
C ARG A 83 -5.52 -2.54 -19.54
N ALA A 84 -4.65 -3.39 -19.03
CA ALA A 84 -3.37 -3.71 -19.63
C ALA A 84 -3.13 -5.22 -19.57
N SER A 85 -2.25 -5.74 -20.44
CA SER A 85 -1.80 -7.14 -20.38
C SER A 85 -0.93 -7.41 -19.14
N ALA A 86 -0.30 -6.38 -18.59
CA ALA A 86 0.46 -6.41 -17.35
C ALA A 86 0.32 -5.07 -16.62
N THR A 87 0.37 -5.11 -15.28
CA THR A 87 0.29 -3.91 -14.43
C THR A 87 1.27 -4.06 -13.28
N ARG A 88 2.09 -3.04 -13.04
CA ARG A 88 2.91 -2.94 -11.83
C ARG A 88 2.17 -2.09 -10.82
N ILE A 89 2.07 -2.59 -9.60
CA ILE A 89 1.38 -1.93 -8.49
C ILE A 89 2.38 -1.81 -7.35
N VAL A 90 2.51 -0.60 -6.80
CA VAL A 90 3.29 -0.35 -5.59
C VAL A 90 2.37 0.23 -4.53
N ALA A 91 2.52 -0.28 -3.30
CA ALA A 91 1.91 0.30 -2.11
C ALA A 91 3.02 0.83 -1.21
N VAL A 92 3.06 2.14 -0.99
CA VAL A 92 3.97 2.77 -0.03
C VAL A 92 3.23 2.92 1.28
N MET A 93 3.67 2.21 2.32
CA MET A 93 3.02 2.20 3.63
C MET A 93 3.90 2.93 4.64
N ARG A 94 3.42 4.05 5.14
CA ARG A 94 4.04 4.83 6.22
C ARG A 94 3.32 4.51 7.52
N VAL A 95 3.99 3.77 8.38
CA VAL A 95 3.45 3.34 9.68
C VAL A 95 4.08 4.17 10.79
N ALA A 96 3.22 4.73 11.64
CA ALA A 96 3.57 5.44 12.84
C ALA A 96 2.95 4.77 14.05
N ALA A 97 3.72 4.72 15.12
CA ALA A 97 3.29 4.32 16.45
C ALA A 97 3.82 5.36 17.45
N ALA A 98 3.10 5.56 18.56
CA ALA A 98 3.50 6.49 19.63
C ALA A 98 3.87 7.91 19.15
N GLY A 99 3.26 8.39 18.05
CA GLY A 99 3.48 9.73 17.50
C GLY A 99 4.71 9.90 16.61
N GLU A 100 5.54 8.88 16.42
CA GLU A 100 6.67 8.93 15.48
C GLU A 100 6.21 8.59 14.06
N TYR A 101 6.37 9.51 13.12
CA TYR A 101 6.03 9.29 11.71
C TYR A 101 7.30 9.18 10.85
N PRO A 102 7.40 8.21 9.93
CA PRO A 102 8.58 8.06 9.11
C PRO A 102 8.76 9.28 8.22
N ASP A 103 9.94 9.88 8.31
CA ASP A 103 10.34 10.99 7.47
C ASP A 103 10.72 10.46 6.08
N CYS A 104 9.76 10.49 5.17
CA CYS A 104 9.95 10.09 3.80
C CYS A 104 9.08 10.90 2.83
N ALA A 105 9.66 11.21 1.68
CA ALA A 105 9.05 11.96 0.61
C ALA A 105 8.84 11.05 -0.60
N LEU A 106 7.65 11.13 -1.19
CA LEU A 106 7.31 10.42 -2.42
C LEU A 106 7.19 11.43 -3.57
N GLU A 107 7.93 11.18 -4.64
CA GLU A 107 7.90 11.97 -5.87
C GLU A 107 7.43 11.08 -7.02
N ARG A 108 6.36 11.49 -7.71
CA ARG A 108 5.91 10.86 -8.96
C ARG A 108 6.53 11.59 -10.13
N ARG A 109 7.32 10.88 -10.93
CA ARG A 109 7.95 11.43 -12.13
C ARG A 109 7.04 11.21 -13.34
N GLY A 110 7.05 12.16 -14.27
CA GLY A 110 6.19 12.14 -15.46
C GLY A 110 6.52 11.00 -16.45
N ASP A 111 7.63 10.31 -16.26
CA ASP A 111 8.07 9.17 -17.08
C ASP A 111 7.50 7.82 -16.61
N GLY A 112 6.60 7.81 -15.62
CA GLY A 112 6.05 6.57 -15.06
C GLY A 112 6.95 5.93 -14.00
N THR A 113 7.94 6.66 -13.51
CA THR A 113 8.73 6.24 -12.34
C THR A 113 8.34 7.00 -11.10
N VAL A 114 8.67 6.41 -9.95
CA VAL A 114 8.43 6.99 -8.64
C VAL A 114 9.73 6.93 -7.86
N ARG A 115 10.03 8.01 -7.14
CA ARG A 115 11.13 8.04 -6.18
C ARG A 115 10.58 8.18 -4.77
N LEU A 116 11.07 7.34 -3.87
CA LEU A 116 10.81 7.42 -2.44
C LEU A 116 12.15 7.67 -1.75
N THR A 117 12.29 8.81 -1.11
CA THR A 117 13.45 9.12 -0.26
C THR A 117 13.03 9.18 1.19
N GLY A 118 13.94 8.88 2.10
CA GLY A 118 13.65 9.06 3.52
C GLY A 118 14.80 8.73 4.42
N GLN A 119 14.51 8.75 5.71
CA GLN A 119 15.46 8.38 6.76
C GLN A 119 14.78 7.55 7.84
N THR A 120 15.59 6.69 8.43
CA THR A 120 15.26 5.88 9.62
C THR A 120 16.38 6.08 10.64
N GLY A 121 16.18 5.59 11.87
CA GLY A 121 17.27 5.54 12.86
C GLY A 121 18.51 4.78 12.36
N GLY A 122 18.34 3.88 11.37
CA GLY A 122 19.42 3.10 10.76
C GLY A 122 20.12 3.75 9.59
N GLY A 123 19.66 4.90 9.06
CA GLY A 123 20.27 5.55 7.89
C GLY A 123 19.28 6.17 6.91
N LYS A 124 19.81 6.66 5.79
CA LYS A 124 19.02 7.25 4.69
C LYS A 124 18.75 6.22 3.60
N PHE A 125 17.61 6.32 2.95
CA PHE A 125 17.29 5.47 1.81
C PHE A 125 16.78 6.28 0.63
N ASP A 126 17.02 5.73 -0.56
CA ASP A 126 16.53 6.21 -1.84
C ASP A 126 16.03 5.00 -2.63
N VAL A 127 14.77 5.04 -3.04
CA VAL A 127 14.13 3.97 -3.80
C VAL A 127 13.58 4.55 -5.09
N ASP A 128 14.08 4.07 -6.22
CA ASP A 128 13.51 4.31 -7.53
C ASP A 128 12.67 3.10 -7.95
N LEU A 129 11.45 3.36 -8.43
CA LEU A 129 10.48 2.37 -8.84
C LEU A 129 10.02 2.66 -10.27
N ASP A 130 9.96 1.65 -11.12
CA ASP A 130 9.38 1.77 -12.46
C ASP A 130 8.00 1.11 -12.51
N LEU A 131 6.96 1.92 -12.66
CA LEU A 131 5.57 1.45 -12.71
C LEU A 131 5.11 1.02 -14.11
N ASP A 132 5.94 1.22 -15.14
CA ASP A 132 5.60 0.86 -16.51
C ASP A 132 5.99 -0.59 -16.82
N ALA A 133 4.99 -1.46 -16.87
CA ALA A 133 5.20 -2.87 -17.20
C ALA A 133 5.74 -3.08 -18.63
N ALA A 134 5.53 -2.13 -19.55
CA ALA A 134 6.06 -2.21 -20.91
C ALA A 134 7.59 -2.11 -20.96
N ARG A 135 8.22 -1.59 -19.89
CA ARG A 135 9.67 -1.47 -19.76
C ARG A 135 10.34 -2.64 -19.03
N THR A 136 9.59 -3.73 -18.81
CA THR A 136 10.16 -4.94 -18.20
C THR A 136 11.36 -5.45 -19.00
N GLY A 137 12.49 -5.69 -18.32
CA GLY A 137 13.76 -6.08 -18.95
C GLY A 137 14.59 -4.91 -19.51
N GLN A 138 14.04 -3.70 -19.60
CA GLN A 138 14.77 -2.49 -20.01
C GLN A 138 15.23 -1.67 -18.81
N ARG A 139 14.42 -1.65 -17.74
CA ARG A 139 14.72 -1.00 -16.46
C ARG A 139 14.27 -1.89 -15.31
N PRO A 140 15.02 -1.96 -14.19
CA PRO A 140 14.57 -2.68 -13.01
C PRO A 140 13.25 -2.13 -12.47
N LEU A 141 12.41 -3.03 -11.96
CA LEU A 141 11.19 -2.69 -11.21
C LEU A 141 11.52 -1.82 -9.99
N LEU A 142 12.56 -2.16 -9.25
CA LEU A 142 12.97 -1.47 -8.03
C LEU A 142 14.49 -1.36 -7.97
N GLN A 143 14.97 -0.18 -7.59
CA GLN A 143 16.34 0.06 -7.15
C GLN A 143 16.29 0.75 -5.81
N LEU A 144 16.90 0.15 -4.80
CA LEU A 144 17.03 0.73 -3.47
C LEU A 144 18.52 0.94 -3.18
N GLU A 145 18.86 2.13 -2.72
CA GLU A 145 20.14 2.44 -2.10
C GLU A 145 19.90 2.85 -0.65
N PHE A 146 20.55 2.16 0.28
CA PHE A 146 20.55 2.47 1.69
C PHE A 146 21.94 2.95 2.11
N ARG A 147 21.98 4.07 2.84
CA ARG A 147 23.21 4.68 3.35
C ARG A 147 23.15 4.66 4.88
N PRO A 148 23.78 3.68 5.53
CA PRO A 148 23.86 3.66 6.99
C PRO A 148 24.68 4.86 7.52
N PRO A 149 24.54 5.24 8.80
CA PRO A 149 25.35 6.29 9.43
C PRO A 149 26.85 6.03 9.34
N SER A 150 27.25 4.76 9.32
CA SER A 150 28.63 4.32 9.16
C SER A 150 28.70 3.08 8.26
N GLY A 151 29.80 2.97 7.51
CA GLY A 151 30.00 1.88 6.54
C GLY A 151 29.63 2.25 5.11
N PRO A 152 29.81 1.30 4.17
CA PRO A 152 29.50 1.51 2.76
C PRO A 152 27.98 1.51 2.51
N PRO A 153 27.50 2.16 1.45
CA PRO A 153 26.12 2.04 1.00
C PRO A 153 25.77 0.61 0.59
N GLU A 154 24.54 0.21 0.88
CA GLU A 154 23.94 -1.06 0.47
C GLU A 154 22.96 -0.83 -0.68
N ARG A 155 22.90 -1.78 -1.61
CA ARG A 155 22.05 -1.68 -2.80
C ARG A 155 21.26 -2.95 -3.03
N LEU A 156 19.97 -2.78 -3.34
CA LEU A 156 19.07 -3.85 -3.74
C LEU A 156 18.46 -3.50 -5.10
N ARG A 157 18.36 -4.49 -5.99
CA ARG A 157 17.73 -4.36 -7.29
C ARG A 157 16.76 -5.52 -7.52
N LEU A 158 15.58 -5.20 -8.04
CA LEU A 158 14.59 -6.15 -8.51
C LEU A 158 14.28 -5.83 -9.97
N ASP A 159 14.38 -6.83 -10.84
CA ASP A 159 14.14 -6.69 -12.28
C ASP A 159 12.68 -6.95 -12.67
#